data_AF-A0A2T6J9X5-F1
#
_entry.id   AF-A0A2T6J9X5-F1
#
_cell.length_a   1.000
_cell.length_b   1.000
_cell.length_c   1.000
_cell.angle_alpha   90.00
_cell.angle_beta   90.00
_cell.angle_gamma   90.00
#
_symmetry.space_group_name_H-M   'P 1'
#
loop_
_entity.id
_entity.type
_entity.pdbx_description
1 polymer ?
#
loop_
_entity_poly.entity_id
_entity_poly.type
_entity_poly.pdbx_seq_one_letter_code
_entity_poly.pdbx_strand_id
1 'polypeptide(L)'
;MTCHCCNDARPDPANYRLFADGCLHCAARRIQYIQRRLPLDQQTKAARCRSALAQALELGLPEAEIRSMAKRAEWQLAPVK
;
A
#
# COMPACT_ATOMS: atom_id res chain seq x y z
N MET A 1 -12.91 -3.18 6.98
CA MET A 1 -11.67 -3.93 7.33
C MET A 1 -11.77 -5.31 6.68
N THR A 2 -11.73 -5.38 5.36
CA THR A 2 -12.13 -6.61 4.64
C THR A 2 -11.29 -6.78 3.39
N CYS A 3 -9.97 -6.73 3.54
CA CYS A 3 -9.10 -7.39 2.58
C CYS A 3 -8.45 -8.58 3.28
N HIS A 4 -8.85 -9.78 2.91
CA HIS A 4 -8.25 -11.04 3.35
C HIS A 4 -6.73 -11.06 3.10
N CYS A 5 -6.26 -10.43 2.01
CA CYS A 5 -4.82 -10.31 1.73
C CYS A 5 -4.04 -9.44 2.74
N CYS A 6 -4.71 -8.51 3.44
CA CYS A 6 -4.06 -7.67 4.44
C CYS A 6 -4.03 -8.29 5.85
N ASN A 7 -4.88 -9.27 6.12
CA ASN A 7 -5.10 -9.83 7.47
C ASN A 7 -4.70 -11.31 7.60
N ASP A 8 -4.65 -12.05 6.50
CA ASP A 8 -4.31 -13.47 6.55
C ASP A 8 -2.80 -13.66 6.48
N ALA A 9 -2.23 -14.31 7.50
CA ALA A 9 -0.86 -14.80 7.46
C ALA A 9 -0.77 -15.86 6.35
N ARG A 10 -0.13 -15.52 5.23
CA ARG A 10 0.01 -16.45 4.11
C ARG A 10 1.18 -17.39 4.37
N PRO A 11 1.03 -18.70 4.04
CA PRO A 11 1.98 -19.74 4.44
C PRO A 11 3.36 -19.63 3.76
N ASP A 12 3.53 -18.78 2.75
CA ASP A 12 4.80 -18.62 2.03
C ASP A 12 5.04 -17.19 1.50
N PRO A 13 6.08 -16.46 1.92
CA PRO A 13 6.40 -15.14 1.36
C PRO A 13 6.88 -15.17 -0.10
N ALA A 14 7.38 -16.32 -0.59
CA ALA A 14 7.98 -16.43 -1.92
C ALA A 14 6.92 -16.52 -3.03
N ASN A 15 5.77 -17.13 -2.74
CA ASN A 15 4.70 -17.38 -3.71
C ASN A 15 3.50 -16.43 -3.58
N TYR A 16 3.45 -15.61 -2.53
CA TYR A 16 2.31 -14.73 -2.28
C TYR A 16 2.69 -13.25 -2.29
N ARG A 17 2.00 -12.46 -3.12
CA ARG A 17 2.17 -11.00 -3.15
C ARG A 17 1.80 -10.40 -1.80
N LEU A 18 2.66 -9.50 -1.27
CA LEU A 18 2.41 -8.74 -0.04
C LEU A 18 1.13 -7.89 -0.08
N PHE A 19 0.69 -7.52 -1.28
CA PHE A 19 -0.50 -6.73 -1.54
C PHE A 19 -1.26 -7.34 -2.72
N ALA A 20 -2.59 -7.37 -2.65
CA ALA A 20 -3.40 -7.74 -3.79
C ALA A 20 -3.56 -6.56 -4.75
N ASP A 21 -3.22 -6.81 -6.00
CA ASP A 21 -3.53 -5.89 -7.09
C ASP A 21 -5.06 -5.88 -7.30
N GLY A 22 -5.64 -4.70 -7.47
CA GLY A 22 -7.09 -4.53 -7.61
C GLY A 22 -7.86 -4.44 -6.29
N CYS A 23 -7.19 -4.41 -5.14
CA CYS A 23 -7.84 -4.10 -3.85
C CYS A 23 -7.53 -2.67 -3.39
N LEU A 24 -8.59 -1.90 -3.14
CA LEU A 24 -8.52 -0.52 -2.65
C LEU A 24 -7.70 -0.41 -1.34
N HIS A 25 -7.96 -1.29 -0.38
CA HIS A 25 -7.25 -1.32 0.90
C HIS A 25 -5.76 -1.68 0.73
N CYS A 26 -5.44 -2.64 -0.15
CA CYS A 26 -4.06 -3.01 -0.44
C CYS A 26 -3.29 -1.90 -1.16
N ALA A 27 -3.94 -1.17 -2.08
CA ALA A 27 -3.34 -0.02 -2.76
C ALA A 27 -2.96 1.08 -1.75
N ALA A 28 -3.87 1.43 -0.84
CA ALA A 28 -3.59 2.38 0.23
C ALA A 28 -2.48 1.89 1.18
N ARG A 29 -2.50 0.60 1.56
CA ARG A 29 -1.47 -0.02 2.43
C ARG A 29 -0.09 -0.02 1.77
N ARG A 30 0.00 -0.30 0.48
CA ARG A 30 1.25 -0.29 -0.29
C ARG A 30 1.90 1.10 -0.28
N ILE A 31 1.10 2.16 -0.43
CA ILE A 31 1.59 3.55 -0.33
C ILE A 31 2.14 3.83 1.08
N GLN A 32 1.41 3.48 2.14
CA GLN A 32 1.89 3.66 3.52
C GLN A 32 3.18 2.89 3.80
N TYR A 33 3.27 1.65 3.31
CA TYR A 33 4.47 0.83 3.46
C TYR A 33 5.69 1.48 2.80
N ILE A 34 5.55 1.98 1.57
CA ILE A 34 6.61 2.71 0.87
C ILE A 34 7.04 3.96 1.67
N GLN A 35 6.08 4.73 2.16
CA GLN A 35 6.37 5.98 2.88
C GLN A 35 7.07 5.75 4.23
N ARG A 36 6.62 4.75 4.99
CA ARG A 36 6.97 4.61 6.42
C ARG A 36 7.89 3.46 6.76
N ARG A 37 7.90 2.40 5.94
CA ARG A 37 8.62 1.16 6.26
C ARG A 37 9.89 0.99 5.44
N LEU A 38 9.93 1.51 4.22
CA LEU A 38 11.13 1.41 3.40
C LEU A 38 12.20 2.45 3.83
N PRO A 39 13.45 2.04 4.05
CA PRO A 39 14.57 2.94 4.36
C PRO A 39 15.10 3.59 3.06
N LEU A 40 14.25 4.37 2.41
CA LEU A 40 14.55 5.08 1.17
C LEU A 40 14.51 6.59 1.41
N ASP A 41 15.21 7.34 0.58
CA ASP A 41 15.14 8.80 0.57
C ASP A 41 13.74 9.30 0.14
N GLN A 42 13.44 10.56 0.43
CA GLN A 42 12.12 11.14 0.21
C GLN A 42 11.75 11.18 -1.29
N GLN A 43 12.71 11.44 -2.18
CA GLN A 43 12.47 11.51 -3.62
C GLN A 43 12.13 10.14 -4.19
N THR A 44 12.88 9.10 -3.81
CA THR A 44 12.60 7.71 -4.21
C THR A 44 11.26 7.23 -3.65
N LYS A 45 10.93 7.57 -2.39
CA LYS A 45 9.61 7.27 -1.81
C LYS A 45 8.49 7.92 -2.61
N ALA A 46 8.62 9.20 -2.95
CA ALA A 46 7.61 9.91 -3.72
C ALA A 46 7.43 9.29 -5.12
N ALA A 47 8.52 8.95 -5.81
CA ALA A 47 8.48 8.28 -7.11
C ALA A 47 7.75 6.94 -7.01
N ARG A 48 8.12 6.08 -6.04
CA ARG A 48 7.48 4.78 -5.84
C ARG A 48 6.01 4.88 -5.45
N CYS A 49 5.63 5.88 -4.65
CA CYS A 49 4.21 6.12 -4.31
C CYS A 49 3.40 6.51 -5.54
N ARG A 50 3.95 7.37 -6.42
CA ARG A 50 3.31 7.74 -7.68
C ARG A 50 3.12 6.54 -8.60
N SER A 51 4.14 5.70 -8.75
CA SER A 51 4.05 4.47 -9.55
C SER A 51 3.03 3.48 -8.98
N ALA A 52 3.00 3.29 -7.65
CA ALA A 52 2.02 2.41 -7.01
C ALA A 52 0.58 2.93 -7.16
N LEU A 53 0.39 4.26 -7.13
CA LEU A 53 -0.89 4.87 -7.39
C LEU A 53 -1.30 4.67 -8.85
N ALA A 54 -0.42 4.94 -9.81
CA ALA A 54 -0.70 4.74 -11.24
C ALA A 54 -1.14 3.30 -11.54
N GLN A 55 -0.45 2.30 -10.99
CA GLN A 55 -0.83 0.88 -11.12
C GLN A 55 -2.25 0.62 -10.56
N ALA A 56 -2.62 1.25 -9.45
CA ALA A 56 -3.96 1.11 -8.90
C ALA A 56 -5.03 1.74 -9.81
N LEU A 57 -4.71 2.88 -10.45
CA LEU A 57 -5.62 3.53 -11.40
C LEU A 57 -5.79 2.73 -12.69
N GLU A 58 -4.72 2.12 -13.20
CA GLU A 58 -4.76 1.20 -14.35
C GLU A 58 -5.70 0.00 -14.08
N LEU A 59 -5.81 -0.41 -12.82
CA LEU A 59 -6.72 -1.46 -12.37
C LEU A 59 -8.14 -0.96 -12.07
N GLY A 60 -8.43 0.31 -12.38
CA GLY A 60 -9.76 0.92 -12.20
C GLY A 60 -10.10 1.33 -10.76
N LEU A 61 -9.10 1.41 -9.86
CA LEU A 61 -9.36 1.79 -8.47
C LEU A 61 -9.51 3.32 -8.32
N PRO A 62 -10.38 3.79 -7.41
CA PRO A 62 -10.63 5.23 -7.22
C PRO A 62 -9.46 5.95 -6.51
N GLU A 63 -8.84 6.90 -7.21
CA GLU A 63 -7.67 7.65 -6.71
C GLU A 63 -7.94 8.37 -5.37
N ALA A 64 -9.06 9.08 -5.30
CA ALA A 64 -9.40 9.92 -4.15
C ALA A 64 -9.54 9.08 -2.87
N GLU A 65 -10.16 7.90 -2.98
CA GLU A 65 -10.29 6.98 -1.86
C GLU A 65 -8.95 6.39 -1.43
N ILE A 66 -8.10 5.97 -2.38
CA ILE A 66 -6.75 5.47 -2.07
C ILE A 66 -5.96 6.53 -1.27
N ARG A 67 -5.96 7.78 -1.74
CA ARG A 67 -5.24 8.88 -1.08
C ARG A 67 -5.81 9.21 0.30
N SER A 68 -7.13 9.23 0.42
CA SER A 68 -7.82 9.46 1.70
C SER A 68 -7.43 8.38 2.71
N MET A 69 -7.57 7.12 2.31
CA MET A 69 -7.26 5.96 3.15
C MET A 69 -5.79 5.88 3.55
N ALA A 70 -4.87 6.18 2.63
CA ALA A 70 -3.44 6.20 2.92
C ALA A 70 -3.08 7.23 4.03
N LYS A 71 -3.87 8.31 4.16
CA LYS A 71 -3.67 9.35 5.19
C LYS A 71 -4.34 9.06 6.52
N ARG A 72 -5.33 8.15 6.61
CA ARG A 72 -6.08 7.86 7.84
C ARG A 72 -5.16 7.40 8.97
N ALA A 73 -5.10 8.18 10.05
CA ALA A 73 -4.19 7.96 11.19
C ALA A 73 -4.38 6.59 11.85
N GLU A 74 -5.62 6.18 12.04
CA GLU A 74 -6.04 4.86 12.56
C GLU A 74 -5.40 3.67 11.84
N TRP A 75 -5.00 3.84 10.57
CA TRP A 75 -4.49 2.75 9.73
C TRP A 75 -3.00 2.90 9.43
N GLN A 76 -2.36 3.97 9.86
CA GLN A 76 -0.97 4.21 9.51
C GLN A 76 -0.05 3.16 10.15
N LEU A 77 0.85 2.60 9.34
CA LEU A 77 1.92 1.75 9.86
C LEU A 77 2.86 2.57 10.75
N ALA A 78 3.32 1.97 11.85
CA ALA A 78 4.40 2.54 12.64
C ALA A 78 5.64 2.70 11.74
N PRO A 79 6.37 3.83 11.82
CA PRO A 79 7.63 3.99 11.13
C PRO A 79 8.63 2.93 11.61
N VAL A 80 9.53 2.50 10.73
CA VAL A 80 10.68 1.68 11.14
C VAL A 80 11.60 2.57 11.97
N LYS A 81 11.94 2.09 13.18
CA LYS A 81 12.92 2.72 14.07
C LYS A 81 14.33 2.52 13.54
#